data_AF-A0A945K1E9-F1
#
_entry.id   AF-A0A945K1E9-F1
#
_cell.length_a   1.000
_cell.length_b   1.000
_cell.length_c   1.000
_cell.angle_alpha   90.00
_cell.angle_beta   90.00
_cell.angle_gamma   90.00
#
_symmetry.space_group_name_H-M   'P 1'
#
loop_
_entity.id
_entity.type
_entity.pdbx_description
1 polymer ?
#
loop_
_entity_poly.entity_id
_entity_poly.type
_entity_poly.pdbx_seq_one_letter_code
_entity_poly.pdbx_strand_id
1 'polypeptide(L)'
;MVDDNDDQDRFADWGRVNQARDQNGIFPGLDANNDFRSDFNQNANKRPDYDEPFLRYHVDPPEFLFGVDMDHNTLIDVYEDDELPDYPYQQDRSGYNGYTGVTIVPDVDLRVGYAHEWLWSDRRESRDLYTMLTVDKEFARRGHIRVFEHLRLVEDDIPDDQLVWRDIPGNEEGTIDEFDDLLPAQNTIVNDLFIGYDFDHIERLHLGTSLKYQAYWQRDDNLSRLSSVGAVPDTLNDAHFVGMIARADYAFDPIAGFSLQPRVKTMFRWRRPFQRSSNLFYDRKAKDLTNIFGLMLRKQLMGKVWLEQGTEFVLLNDIRGDDDYHESIVSAQIAMREQYLGYAMAINIGGRWNRQVLKDRTLSGGQTFITVFAGLD
;
A
#
# COMPACT_ATOMS: atom_id res chain seq x y z
N MET A 1 14.24 -24.63 20.70
CA MET A 1 14.13 -23.73 19.55
C MET A 1 12.67 -23.78 19.20
N VAL A 2 11.99 -22.67 19.44
CA VAL A 2 10.62 -22.47 18.94
C VAL A 2 10.84 -22.18 17.46
N ASP A 3 10.25 -23.01 16.59
CA ASP A 3 10.10 -22.64 15.19
C ASP A 3 8.96 -21.60 15.20
N ASP A 4 9.28 -20.36 14.86
CA ASP A 4 8.31 -19.29 14.71
C ASP A 4 7.99 -19.12 13.23
N ASN A 5 6.76 -18.73 12.95
CA ASN A 5 6.13 -18.61 11.63
C ASN A 5 4.84 -17.83 11.89
N ASP A 6 5.00 -16.56 12.23
CA ASP A 6 3.92 -15.62 12.53
C ASP A 6 3.69 -14.58 11.43
N ASP A 7 4.62 -14.47 10.47
CA ASP A 7 4.43 -13.95 9.11
C ASP A 7 3.60 -14.89 8.20
N GLN A 8 3.25 -16.08 8.71
CA GLN A 8 2.51 -17.14 8.05
C GLN A 8 3.23 -17.76 6.85
N ASP A 9 4.57 -17.76 6.86
CA ASP A 9 5.37 -18.48 5.87
C ASP A 9 5.14 -20.01 5.95
N ARG A 10 5.89 -20.80 5.19
CA ARG A 10 5.82 -22.28 5.26
C ARG A 10 7.04 -22.88 5.94
N PHE A 11 8.08 -22.09 6.15
CA PHE A 11 9.38 -22.56 6.56
C PHE A 11 9.72 -21.95 7.92
N ALA A 12 10.99 -21.88 8.24
CA ALA A 12 11.46 -21.27 9.46
C ALA A 12 12.67 -20.45 9.05
N ASP A 13 12.81 -19.25 9.60
CA ASP A 13 13.73 -18.21 9.10
C ASP A 13 15.21 -18.63 9.19
N TRP A 14 15.48 -19.64 10.04
CA TRP A 14 16.80 -20.23 10.19
C TRP A 14 17.05 -21.38 9.18
N GLY A 15 17.86 -21.09 8.15
CA GLY A 15 18.28 -22.09 7.16
C GLY A 15 19.51 -22.93 7.55
N ARG A 16 19.45 -24.26 7.40
CA ARG A 16 20.65 -25.13 7.41
C ARG A 16 21.33 -25.15 6.04
N VAL A 17 22.63 -25.45 6.01
CA VAL A 17 23.34 -25.74 4.75
C VAL A 17 22.61 -26.88 4.00
N ASN A 18 22.10 -26.58 2.79
CA ASN A 18 21.24 -27.41 1.92
C ASN A 18 19.72 -27.40 2.22
N GLN A 19 19.22 -26.51 3.06
CA GLN A 19 17.79 -26.19 3.13
C GLN A 19 17.47 -25.17 2.04
N ALA A 20 16.37 -25.38 1.30
CA ALA A 20 15.87 -24.34 0.42
C ALA A 20 15.52 -23.14 1.31
N ARG A 21 16.21 -22.01 1.09
CA ARG A 21 15.80 -20.73 1.68
C ARG A 21 14.42 -20.38 1.11
N ASP A 22 13.59 -19.70 1.89
CA ASP A 22 12.34 -19.19 1.37
C ASP A 22 12.65 -18.26 0.20
N GLN A 23 12.18 -18.62 -0.98
CA GLN A 23 12.36 -17.84 -2.21
C GLN A 23 11.00 -17.54 -2.84
N ASN A 24 9.89 -18.02 -2.26
CA ASN A 24 8.60 -18.06 -2.92
C ASN A 24 7.44 -17.86 -1.91
N GLY A 25 7.09 -16.59 -1.67
CA GLY A 25 5.73 -16.19 -1.27
C GLY A 25 5.51 -15.86 0.20
N ILE A 26 6.35 -14.98 0.78
CA ILE A 26 6.09 -14.34 2.08
C ILE A 26 5.41 -12.99 1.81
N PHE A 27 4.30 -12.75 2.50
CA PHE A 27 3.45 -11.56 2.32
C PHE A 27 3.06 -10.96 3.68
N PRO A 28 4.02 -10.49 4.51
CA PRO A 28 3.71 -10.00 5.85
C PRO A 28 2.75 -8.83 5.77
N GLY A 29 1.58 -8.98 6.40
CA GLY A 29 0.51 -7.96 6.33
C GLY A 29 -0.09 -7.71 4.95
N LEU A 30 0.40 -8.42 3.93
CA LEU A 30 0.00 -8.37 2.54
C LEU A 30 -0.85 -9.58 2.15
N ASP A 31 -1.12 -10.51 3.05
CA ASP A 31 -2.05 -11.64 2.85
C ASP A 31 -3.05 -11.71 4.03
N ALA A 32 -3.91 -10.69 4.16
CA ALA A 32 -4.82 -10.58 5.29
C ALA A 32 -5.90 -11.69 5.31
N ASN A 33 -6.15 -12.35 4.17
CA ASN A 33 -7.12 -13.43 4.04
C ASN A 33 -6.49 -14.84 4.14
N ASN A 34 -5.16 -14.92 4.28
CA ASN A 34 -4.35 -16.14 4.38
C ASN A 34 -4.63 -17.12 3.22
N ASP A 35 -4.63 -16.60 2.00
CA ASP A 35 -4.78 -17.37 0.76
C ASP A 35 -3.47 -17.59 -0.02
N PHE A 36 -2.35 -17.20 0.58
CA PHE A 36 -0.98 -17.21 0.06
C PHE A 36 -0.83 -16.35 -1.21
N ARG A 37 -1.57 -15.24 -1.29
CA ARG A 37 -1.45 -14.25 -2.36
C ARG A 37 -1.48 -12.84 -1.79
N SER A 38 -0.60 -12.00 -2.34
CA SER A 38 -0.61 -10.56 -2.08
C SER A 38 -2.01 -9.95 -2.33
N ASP A 39 -2.53 -9.24 -1.33
CA ASP A 39 -3.70 -8.36 -1.34
C ASP A 39 -3.55 -7.25 -2.39
N PHE A 40 -2.32 -6.93 -2.78
CA PHE A 40 -2.01 -5.98 -3.85
C PHE A 40 -1.83 -6.63 -5.23
N ASN A 41 -1.95 -7.96 -5.35
CA ASN A 41 -1.82 -8.67 -6.63
C ASN A 41 -2.60 -10.01 -6.62
N GLN A 42 -3.91 -9.94 -6.43
CA GLN A 42 -4.78 -11.10 -6.21
C GLN A 42 -4.91 -12.02 -7.42
N ASN A 43 -4.69 -11.46 -8.61
CA ASN A 43 -4.68 -12.21 -9.87
C ASN A 43 -3.30 -12.78 -10.22
N ALA A 44 -2.30 -12.61 -9.35
CA ALA A 44 -0.93 -13.11 -9.44
C ALA A 44 -0.30 -12.84 -10.81
N ASN A 45 -0.51 -11.63 -11.32
CA ASN A 45 0.02 -11.22 -12.61
C ASN A 45 1.25 -10.30 -12.43
N LYS A 46 1.85 -9.92 -13.55
CA LYS A 46 3.06 -9.11 -13.61
C LYS A 46 2.82 -7.62 -13.32
N ARG A 47 1.77 -7.24 -12.60
CA ARG A 47 1.40 -5.84 -12.35
C ARG A 47 0.53 -5.79 -11.10
N PRO A 48 0.88 -4.94 -10.11
CA PRO A 48 0.06 -4.80 -8.92
C PRO A 48 -1.33 -4.25 -9.26
N ASP A 49 -2.32 -4.66 -8.49
CA ASP A 49 -3.72 -4.31 -8.64
C ASP A 49 -3.96 -2.81 -8.50
N TYR A 50 -3.19 -2.10 -7.66
CA TYR A 50 -3.25 -0.64 -7.54
C TYR A 50 -2.74 0.11 -8.78
N ASP A 51 -2.05 -0.58 -9.70
CA ASP A 51 -1.64 -0.03 -11.00
C ASP A 51 -2.45 -0.60 -12.17
N GLU A 52 -3.15 -1.72 -12.01
CA GLU A 52 -3.85 -2.39 -13.09
C GLU A 52 -5.17 -1.68 -13.47
N PRO A 53 -5.46 -1.46 -14.78
CA PRO A 53 -6.75 -0.93 -15.22
C PRO A 53 -7.94 -1.66 -14.59
N PHE A 54 -8.97 -0.90 -14.21
CA PHE A 54 -10.19 -1.35 -13.53
C PHE A 54 -9.98 -1.84 -12.08
N LEU A 55 -8.90 -2.56 -11.77
CA LEU A 55 -8.61 -3.05 -10.40
C LEU A 55 -8.12 -1.93 -9.49
N ARG A 56 -7.30 -1.02 -10.01
CA ARG A 56 -6.78 0.16 -9.29
C ARG A 56 -7.82 1.11 -8.75
N TYR A 57 -9.08 0.94 -9.16
CA TYR A 57 -10.19 1.65 -8.54
C TYR A 57 -10.37 1.21 -7.07
N HIS A 58 -10.29 -0.09 -6.80
CA HIS A 58 -10.58 -0.71 -5.51
C HIS A 58 -9.36 -0.82 -4.59
N VAL A 59 -8.16 -0.85 -5.18
CA VAL A 59 -6.90 -1.02 -4.44
C VAL A 59 -6.16 0.32 -4.42
N ASP A 60 -5.79 0.76 -3.22
CA ASP A 60 -5.01 1.99 -3.00
C ASP A 60 -3.52 1.63 -2.89
N PRO A 61 -2.59 2.44 -3.44
CA PRO A 61 -1.17 2.13 -3.32
C PRO A 61 -0.71 2.13 -1.84
N PRO A 62 0.23 1.25 -1.44
CA PRO A 62 0.63 1.08 -0.03
C PRO A 62 1.08 2.37 0.66
N GLU A 63 1.73 3.29 -0.08
CA GLU A 63 2.19 4.58 0.45
C GLU A 63 1.06 5.48 0.99
N PHE A 64 -0.21 5.25 0.60
CA PHE A 64 -1.38 5.98 1.10
C PHE A 64 -2.01 5.34 2.35
N LEU A 65 -1.58 4.14 2.74
CA LEU A 65 -2.13 3.39 3.85
C LEU A 65 -1.45 3.79 5.15
N PHE A 66 -2.20 3.73 6.26
CA PHE A 66 -1.66 3.96 7.59
C PHE A 66 -1.17 2.65 8.19
N GLY A 67 -0.09 2.74 8.95
CA GLY A 67 0.42 1.66 9.77
C GLY A 67 1.34 2.22 10.85
N VAL A 68 1.58 1.40 11.88
CA VAL A 68 2.56 1.72 12.91
C VAL A 68 3.94 1.36 12.36
N ASP A 69 4.92 2.15 12.79
CA ASP A 69 6.33 2.12 12.41
C ASP A 69 7.06 2.39 13.73
N MET A 70 7.50 1.33 14.42
CA MET A 70 8.07 1.42 15.77
C MET A 70 9.60 1.47 15.77
N ASP A 71 10.25 1.01 14.70
CA ASP A 71 11.70 1.02 14.51
C ASP A 71 12.19 2.25 13.72
N HIS A 72 11.26 3.06 13.21
CA HIS A 72 11.48 4.38 12.62
C HIS A 72 12.18 4.36 11.25
N ASN A 73 12.15 3.22 10.56
CA ASN A 73 12.79 2.99 9.26
C ASN A 73 11.93 3.49 8.06
N THR A 74 10.70 3.95 8.30
CA THR A 74 9.67 4.45 7.34
C THR A 74 8.84 3.41 6.60
N LEU A 75 9.16 2.14 6.75
CA LEU A 75 8.29 1.03 6.45
C LEU A 75 7.25 0.89 7.58
N ILE A 76 6.16 0.21 7.29
CA ILE A 76 5.13 -0.06 8.31
C ILE A 76 5.47 -1.45 8.84
N ASP A 77 5.54 -1.61 10.16
CA ASP A 77 5.92 -2.86 10.85
C ASP A 77 5.20 -4.09 10.27
N VAL A 78 3.91 -3.94 9.92
CA VAL A 78 3.08 -5.02 9.38
C VAL A 78 3.53 -5.50 7.98
N TYR A 79 4.31 -4.71 7.24
CA TYR A 79 4.85 -5.04 5.92
C TYR A 79 6.35 -5.37 5.93
N GLU A 80 6.96 -5.43 7.12
CA GLU A 80 8.37 -5.75 7.29
C GLU A 80 8.60 -7.26 7.20
N ASP A 81 9.78 -7.62 6.71
CA ASP A 81 10.24 -8.98 6.53
C ASP A 81 11.78 -8.98 6.65
N ASP A 82 12.38 -9.98 7.28
CA ASP A 82 13.84 -10.11 7.39
C ASP A 82 14.31 -11.58 7.35
N GLU A 83 15.64 -11.83 7.33
CA GLU A 83 16.18 -13.21 7.40
C GLU A 83 16.51 -13.66 8.86
N LEU A 84 16.06 -12.92 9.87
CA LEU A 84 16.37 -13.13 11.27
C LEU A 84 15.22 -13.83 11.99
N PRO A 85 15.49 -14.60 13.06
CA PRO A 85 14.40 -15.14 13.87
C PRO A 85 13.68 -14.03 14.64
N ASP A 86 12.35 -14.05 14.60
CA ASP A 86 11.52 -13.12 15.35
C ASP A 86 11.61 -13.34 16.86
N TYR A 87 12.22 -12.37 17.52
CA TYR A 87 12.20 -12.20 18.96
C TYR A 87 11.56 -10.85 19.25
N PRO A 88 11.03 -10.61 20.47
CA PRO A 88 10.55 -9.28 20.85
C PRO A 88 11.57 -8.15 20.64
N TYR A 89 12.85 -8.51 20.52
CA TYR A 89 13.96 -7.67 20.05
C TYR A 89 14.88 -8.54 19.19
N GLN A 90 15.30 -8.07 18.01
CA GLN A 90 16.24 -8.78 17.13
C GLN A 90 17.53 -9.20 17.87
N GLN A 91 18.26 -10.16 17.30
CA GLN A 91 19.54 -10.58 17.85
C GLN A 91 20.50 -9.39 17.99
N ASP A 92 21.18 -9.29 19.14
CA ASP A 92 22.03 -8.14 19.54
C ASP A 92 21.27 -6.89 20.00
N ARG A 93 19.93 -6.91 20.02
CA ARG A 93 19.11 -5.82 20.56
C ARG A 93 18.49 -6.15 21.92
N SER A 94 18.18 -5.14 22.70
CA SER A 94 17.39 -5.27 23.93
C SER A 94 16.68 -3.96 24.22
N GLY A 95 15.48 -4.04 24.76
CA GLY A 95 14.72 -2.84 25.08
C GLY A 95 13.55 -3.06 26.02
N TYR A 96 12.75 -2.02 26.15
CA TYR A 96 11.40 -2.08 26.70
C TYR A 96 10.49 -1.07 26.01
N ASN A 97 9.21 -1.41 25.92
CA ASN A 97 8.15 -0.47 25.58
C ASN A 97 7.10 -0.46 26.71
N GLY A 98 6.78 0.72 27.22
CA GLY A 98 5.74 0.93 28.20
C GLY A 98 4.76 1.99 27.74
N TYR A 99 3.46 1.67 27.72
CA TYR A 99 2.42 2.61 27.36
C TYR A 99 1.25 2.59 28.33
N THR A 100 0.50 3.69 28.32
CA THR A 100 -0.79 3.82 28.99
C THR A 100 -1.79 4.41 28.02
N GLY A 101 -3.07 4.08 28.21
CA GLY A 101 -4.11 4.58 27.33
C GLY A 101 -5.42 4.80 28.06
N VAL A 102 -6.23 5.69 27.51
CA VAL A 102 -7.58 6.00 27.98
C VAL A 102 -8.52 6.10 26.78
N THR A 103 -9.69 5.48 26.91
CA THR A 103 -10.82 5.77 26.03
C THR A 103 -11.44 7.07 26.51
N ILE A 104 -11.27 8.15 25.74
CA ILE A 104 -11.74 9.50 26.13
C ILE A 104 -13.28 9.53 26.12
N VAL A 105 -13.85 9.00 25.04
CA VAL A 105 -15.28 8.77 24.81
C VAL A 105 -15.41 7.49 23.96
N PRO A 106 -16.59 6.86 23.87
CA PRO A 106 -16.77 5.75 22.94
C PRO A 106 -16.25 6.13 21.55
N ASP A 107 -15.53 5.20 20.92
CA ASP A 107 -14.95 5.34 19.57
C ASP A 107 -13.69 6.23 19.50
N VAL A 108 -13.16 6.71 20.64
CA VAL A 108 -11.98 7.58 20.69
C VAL A 108 -11.01 7.11 21.77
N ASP A 109 -9.87 6.58 21.34
CA ASP A 109 -8.80 6.09 22.19
C ASP A 109 -7.55 6.95 22.07
N LEU A 110 -6.94 7.26 23.21
CA LEU A 110 -5.66 7.96 23.29
C LEU A 110 -4.67 7.07 24.03
N ARG A 111 -3.51 6.83 23.43
CA ARG A 111 -2.37 6.13 24.04
C ARG A 111 -1.17 7.04 24.07
N VAL A 112 -0.38 6.94 25.13
CA VAL A 112 0.92 7.58 25.27
C VAL A 112 1.89 6.51 25.74
N GLY A 113 3.02 6.38 25.05
CA GLY A 113 4.01 5.37 25.35
C GLY A 113 5.43 5.88 25.22
N TYR A 114 6.33 5.10 25.79
CA TYR A 114 7.75 5.32 25.70
C TYR A 114 8.44 3.99 25.40
N ALA A 115 9.24 3.99 24.34
CA ALA A 115 10.07 2.87 23.94
C ALA A 115 11.56 3.25 24.05
N HIS A 116 12.37 2.30 24.46
CA HIS A 116 13.83 2.41 24.46
C HIS A 116 14.44 1.07 24.11
N GLU A 117 15.26 1.07 23.08
CA GLU A 117 16.02 -0.06 22.58
C GLU A 117 17.50 0.30 22.45
N TRP A 118 18.39 -0.68 22.62
CA TRP A 118 19.83 -0.51 22.49
C TRP A 118 20.51 -1.79 21.99
N LEU A 119 21.69 -1.63 21.38
CA LEU A 119 22.53 -2.75 20.96
C LEU A 119 23.44 -3.25 22.10
N TRP A 120 23.74 -4.55 22.12
CA TRP A 120 24.76 -5.10 23.02
C TRP A 120 26.17 -4.91 22.48
N SER A 121 26.35 -5.00 21.16
CA SER A 121 27.67 -4.93 20.52
C SER A 121 28.18 -3.51 20.28
N ASP A 122 27.28 -2.53 20.17
CA ASP A 122 27.57 -1.12 19.89
C ASP A 122 26.90 -0.18 20.90
N ARG A 123 27.22 1.11 20.86
CA ARG A 123 26.63 2.16 21.70
C ARG A 123 25.39 2.82 21.10
N ARG A 124 24.79 2.19 20.09
CA ARG A 124 23.59 2.68 19.42
C ARG A 124 22.34 2.40 20.23
N GLU A 125 21.40 3.33 20.21
CA GLU A 125 20.12 3.31 20.92
C GLU A 125 19.01 3.98 20.10
N SER A 126 17.79 3.45 20.23
CA SER A 126 16.57 4.09 19.75
C SER A 126 15.69 4.44 20.95
N ARG A 127 15.20 5.68 20.99
CA ARG A 127 14.31 6.18 22.03
C ARG A 127 13.14 6.91 21.39
N ASP A 128 11.93 6.53 21.78
CA ASP A 128 10.71 7.14 21.27
C ASP A 128 9.75 7.47 22.41
N LEU A 129 9.34 8.73 22.49
CA LEU A 129 8.15 9.15 23.23
C LEU A 129 7.02 9.40 22.23
N TYR A 130 6.01 8.54 22.28
CA TYR A 130 4.94 8.57 21.29
C TYR A 130 3.56 8.78 21.90
N THR A 131 2.66 9.33 21.08
CA THR A 131 1.24 9.49 21.36
C THR A 131 0.45 9.02 20.16
N MET A 132 -0.55 8.16 20.40
CA MET A 132 -1.45 7.64 19.38
C MET A 132 -2.89 8.01 19.70
N LEU A 133 -3.54 8.74 18.81
CA LEU A 133 -4.98 9.00 18.86
C LEU A 133 -5.66 8.15 17.78
N THR A 134 -6.68 7.40 18.16
CA THR A 134 -7.51 6.60 17.27
C THR A 134 -8.96 7.03 17.41
N VAL A 135 -9.60 7.34 16.29
CA VAL A 135 -11.03 7.60 16.17
C VAL A 135 -11.58 6.65 15.14
N ASP A 136 -12.53 5.80 15.50
CA ASP A 136 -13.22 4.91 14.58
C ASP A 136 -14.72 4.97 14.85
N LYS A 137 -15.44 5.78 14.07
CA LYS A 137 -16.81 6.16 14.38
C LYS A 137 -17.75 6.05 13.20
N GLU A 138 -18.75 5.19 13.36
CA GLU A 138 -19.88 5.12 12.43
C GLU A 138 -20.99 6.09 12.86
N PHE A 139 -21.30 7.04 11.98
CA PHE A 139 -22.43 7.94 12.17
C PHE A 139 -23.62 7.47 11.35
N ALA A 140 -24.72 7.14 12.06
CA ALA A 140 -25.97 6.79 11.42
C ALA A 140 -26.37 7.82 10.35
N ARG A 141 -26.50 7.35 9.09
CA ARG A 141 -26.85 8.16 7.90
C ARG A 141 -25.81 9.18 7.44
N ARG A 142 -24.63 9.27 8.08
CA ARG A 142 -23.56 10.21 7.71
C ARG A 142 -22.25 9.54 7.33
N GLY A 143 -22.10 8.24 7.58
CA GLY A 143 -20.96 7.45 7.10
C GLY A 143 -19.96 7.12 8.22
N HIS A 144 -18.87 6.49 7.81
CA HIS A 144 -17.80 5.99 8.66
C HIS A 144 -16.64 6.99 8.66
N ILE A 145 -16.17 7.42 9.82
CA ILE A 145 -14.97 8.26 9.96
C ILE A 145 -13.91 7.47 10.71
N ARG A 146 -12.71 7.40 10.13
CA ARG A 146 -11.51 6.84 10.74
C ARG A 146 -10.44 7.92 10.82
N VAL A 147 -9.88 8.16 11.99
CA VAL A 147 -8.74 9.08 12.17
C VAL A 147 -7.69 8.36 13.00
N PHE A 148 -6.48 8.26 12.48
CA PHE A 148 -5.32 7.76 13.20
C PHE A 148 -4.26 8.85 13.19
N GLU A 149 -3.75 9.19 14.36
CA GLU A 149 -2.73 10.21 14.53
C GLU A 149 -1.65 9.62 15.43
N HIS A 150 -0.43 9.55 14.92
CA HIS A 150 0.75 9.04 15.61
C HIS A 150 1.82 10.12 15.62
N LEU A 151 2.02 10.74 16.79
CA LEU A 151 3.04 11.75 17.00
C LEU A 151 4.15 11.14 17.85
N ARG A 152 5.39 11.19 17.34
CA ARG A 152 6.57 10.60 17.94
C ARG A 152 7.66 11.64 18.12
N LEU A 153 8.39 11.54 19.22
CA LEU A 153 9.65 12.24 19.44
C LEU A 153 10.74 11.20 19.53
N VAL A 154 11.53 11.09 18.47
CA VAL A 154 12.47 9.99 18.23
C VAL A 154 13.91 10.49 18.31
N GLU A 155 14.76 9.69 18.95
CA GLU A 155 16.22 9.77 18.89
C GLU A 155 16.71 8.35 18.56
N ASP A 156 17.06 8.09 17.30
CA ASP A 156 17.38 6.75 16.80
C ASP A 156 18.67 6.72 15.94
N ASP A 157 19.61 5.84 16.29
CA ASP A 157 20.83 5.59 15.50
C ASP A 157 21.07 4.09 15.19
N ILE A 158 20.06 3.24 15.39
CA ILE A 158 20.08 1.81 15.08
C ILE A 158 19.58 1.61 13.64
N PRO A 159 20.43 1.22 12.67
CA PRO A 159 19.98 0.96 11.30
C PRO A 159 19.13 -0.31 11.27
N ASP A 160 17.99 -0.25 10.57
CA ASP A 160 17.11 -1.39 10.36
C ASP A 160 16.84 -1.66 8.88
N ASP A 161 17.81 -2.29 8.21
CA ASP A 161 17.65 -2.67 6.81
C ASP A 161 16.70 -3.87 6.71
N GLN A 162 15.63 -3.73 5.91
CA GLN A 162 14.56 -4.71 5.79
C GLN A 162 14.56 -5.40 4.42
N LEU A 163 13.87 -6.52 4.32
CA LEU A 163 13.47 -7.12 3.05
C LEU A 163 12.02 -6.73 2.78
N VAL A 164 11.73 -6.30 1.55
CA VAL A 164 10.36 -5.90 1.19
C VAL A 164 9.91 -6.63 -0.04
N TRP A 165 8.74 -7.27 0.06
CA TRP A 165 8.06 -7.78 -1.11
C TRP A 165 7.62 -6.64 -2.03
N ARG A 166 8.15 -6.63 -3.25
CA ARG A 166 7.74 -5.68 -4.28
C ARG A 166 7.10 -6.39 -5.46
N ASP A 167 5.85 -6.02 -5.74
CA ASP A 167 5.17 -6.39 -6.98
C ASP A 167 5.72 -5.55 -8.15
N ILE A 168 6.84 -5.99 -8.74
CA ILE A 168 7.48 -5.30 -9.87
C ILE A 168 6.76 -5.63 -11.18
N PRO A 169 6.41 -4.62 -12.00
CA PRO A 169 5.83 -4.86 -13.31
C PRO A 169 6.74 -5.74 -14.20
N GLY A 170 6.31 -6.94 -14.54
CA GLY A 170 7.04 -7.87 -15.40
C GLY A 170 7.48 -9.19 -14.77
N ASN A 171 7.41 -9.30 -13.44
CA ASN A 171 7.77 -10.52 -12.68
C ASN A 171 6.52 -11.24 -12.17
N GLU A 172 6.43 -12.57 -12.34
CA GLU A 172 5.26 -13.37 -11.93
C GLU A 172 5.30 -13.72 -10.45
N GLU A 173 6.48 -13.69 -9.84
CA GLU A 173 6.73 -14.12 -8.46
C GLU A 173 7.08 -12.94 -7.56
N GLY A 174 6.67 -11.70 -7.89
CA GLY A 174 7.15 -10.49 -7.21
C GLY A 174 8.69 -10.46 -7.11
N THR A 175 9.27 -9.59 -6.30
CA THR A 175 10.71 -9.63 -6.00
C THR A 175 10.92 -9.12 -4.59
N ILE A 176 11.64 -9.88 -3.80
CA ILE A 176 12.20 -9.42 -2.53
C ILE A 176 13.29 -8.40 -2.89
N ASP A 177 13.09 -7.15 -2.49
CA ASP A 177 14.07 -6.07 -2.67
C ASP A 177 14.63 -5.67 -1.31
N GLU A 178 15.93 -5.37 -1.27
CA GLU A 178 16.56 -4.81 -0.08
C GLU A 178 16.02 -3.38 0.14
N PHE A 179 15.56 -3.10 1.35
CA PHE A 179 15.13 -1.79 1.81
C PHE A 179 16.20 -1.24 2.75
N ASP A 180 16.96 -0.28 2.24
CA ASP A 180 18.01 0.39 3.01
C ASP A 180 17.37 1.44 3.95
N ASP A 181 17.60 1.31 5.25
CA ASP A 181 17.19 2.33 6.20
C ASP A 181 18.10 3.55 6.11
N LEU A 182 17.47 4.70 5.91
CA LEU A 182 18.16 5.99 5.78
C LEU A 182 18.43 6.66 7.13
N LEU A 183 18.01 6.05 8.24
CA LEU A 183 17.99 6.62 9.58
C LEU A 183 17.33 8.01 9.61
N PRO A 184 16.08 8.16 9.11
CA PRO A 184 15.45 9.46 9.00
C PRO A 184 15.02 10.05 10.35
N ALA A 185 15.14 9.29 11.45
CA ALA A 185 14.61 9.63 12.76
C ALA A 185 15.66 9.97 13.85
N GLN A 186 16.93 10.23 13.49
CA GLN A 186 18.05 10.49 14.42
C GLN A 186 17.83 11.47 15.58
N ASN A 187 17.13 12.58 15.36
CA ASN A 187 16.62 13.43 16.43
C ASN A 187 15.44 14.21 15.87
N THR A 188 14.27 13.56 15.83
CA THR A 188 13.20 13.96 14.91
C THR A 188 11.84 13.98 15.60
N ILE A 189 11.03 14.97 15.26
CA ILE A 189 9.59 14.91 15.51
C ILE A 189 8.95 14.28 14.29
N VAL A 190 8.31 13.13 14.46
CA VAL A 190 7.59 12.42 13.40
C VAL A 190 6.10 12.54 13.64
N ASN A 191 5.37 12.96 12.61
CA ASN A 191 3.93 13.03 12.61
C ASN A 191 3.39 12.13 11.50
N ASP A 192 2.53 11.18 11.83
CA ASP A 192 1.78 10.38 10.86
C ASP A 192 0.28 10.48 11.16
N LEU A 193 -0.45 11.08 10.22
CA LEU A 193 -1.88 11.33 10.29
C LEU A 193 -2.56 10.63 9.13
N PHE A 194 -3.59 9.85 9.44
CA PHE A 194 -4.53 9.31 8.48
C PHE A 194 -5.95 9.74 8.82
N ILE A 195 -6.71 10.14 7.80
CA ILE A 195 -8.12 10.44 7.88
C ILE A 195 -8.82 9.69 6.75
N GLY A 196 -9.72 8.77 7.09
CA GLY A 196 -10.60 8.06 6.19
C GLY A 196 -12.07 8.44 6.41
N TYR A 197 -12.82 8.53 5.32
CA TYR A 197 -14.25 8.76 5.32
C TYR A 197 -14.93 7.93 4.24
N ASP A 198 -15.89 7.10 4.63
CA ASP A 198 -16.68 6.28 3.72
C ASP A 198 -18.18 6.60 3.88
N PHE A 199 -18.88 6.70 2.76
CA PHE A 199 -20.31 7.01 2.73
C PHE A 199 -21.05 6.12 1.73
N ASP A 200 -21.90 5.26 2.28
CA ASP A 200 -22.68 4.24 1.53
C ASP A 200 -24.19 4.31 1.83
N HIS A 201 -24.67 5.44 2.38
CA HIS A 201 -26.06 5.57 2.85
C HIS A 201 -27.06 5.94 1.75
N ILE A 202 -26.59 6.23 0.54
CA ILE A 202 -27.44 6.39 -0.64
C ILE A 202 -27.35 5.08 -1.44
N GLU A 203 -28.52 4.50 -1.76
CA GLU A 203 -28.57 3.22 -2.48
C GLU A 203 -27.72 3.27 -3.76
N ARG A 204 -26.83 2.29 -3.91
CA ARG A 204 -25.90 2.12 -5.03
C ARG A 204 -24.85 3.22 -5.22
N LEU A 205 -24.78 4.21 -4.33
CA LEU A 205 -23.72 5.22 -4.33
C LEU A 205 -22.70 4.86 -3.26
N HIS A 206 -21.45 4.74 -3.67
CA HIS A 206 -20.32 4.55 -2.77
C HIS A 206 -19.37 5.73 -2.91
N LEU A 207 -19.03 6.37 -1.80
CA LEU A 207 -18.05 7.44 -1.74
C LEU A 207 -16.99 7.08 -0.71
N GLY A 208 -15.73 7.17 -1.09
CA GLY A 208 -14.60 6.97 -0.18
C GLY A 208 -13.61 8.12 -0.33
N THR A 209 -13.09 8.65 0.77
CA THR A 209 -12.02 9.64 0.78
C THR A 209 -11.01 9.30 1.85
N SER A 210 -9.72 9.37 1.51
CA SER A 210 -8.64 9.24 2.46
C SER A 210 -7.62 10.36 2.29
N LEU A 211 -6.99 10.74 3.40
CA LEU A 211 -5.85 11.64 3.47
C LEU A 211 -4.82 10.95 4.37
N LYS A 212 -3.60 10.81 3.88
CA LYS A 212 -2.42 10.48 4.67
C LYS A 212 -1.47 11.68 4.66
N TYR A 213 -0.94 12.01 5.82
CA TYR A 213 0.07 13.04 6.01
C TYR A 213 1.15 12.51 6.92
N GLN A 214 2.37 12.47 6.42
CA GLN A 214 3.54 12.07 7.19
C GLN A 214 4.57 13.20 7.12
N ALA A 215 5.17 13.58 8.24
CA ALA A 215 6.16 14.63 8.29
C ALA A 215 7.27 14.33 9.31
N TYR A 216 8.50 14.67 8.92
CA TYR A 216 9.69 14.48 9.72
C TYR A 216 10.36 15.85 9.89
N TRP A 217 10.51 16.28 11.12
CA TRP A 217 11.18 17.53 11.46
C TRP A 217 12.40 17.24 12.32
N GLN A 218 13.58 17.30 11.69
CA GLN A 218 14.87 17.12 12.34
C GLN A 218 15.13 18.29 13.29
N ARG A 219 15.49 17.97 14.54
CA ARG A 219 15.69 18.95 15.62
C ARG A 219 17.14 19.40 15.76
N ASP A 220 18.09 18.68 15.15
CA ASP A 220 19.52 18.99 15.24
C ASP A 220 20.08 19.59 13.93
N ASP A 221 20.43 20.88 13.97
CA ASP A 221 21.08 21.59 12.85
C ASP A 221 22.51 21.10 12.55
N ASN A 222 23.12 20.32 13.45
CA ASN A 222 24.51 19.86 13.30
C ASN A 222 24.64 18.55 12.49
N LEU A 223 23.59 17.72 12.42
CA LEU A 223 23.57 16.54 11.53
C LEU A 223 23.59 16.97 10.06
N SER A 224 22.86 18.06 9.73
CA SER A 224 22.91 18.73 8.42
C SER A 224 24.27 19.40 8.12
N ARG A 225 25.16 19.55 9.10
CA ARG A 225 26.55 20.01 8.91
C ARG A 225 27.53 18.85 8.73
N LEU A 226 27.31 17.70 9.36
CA LEU A 226 28.15 16.51 9.18
C LEU A 226 27.99 15.88 7.78
N SER A 227 26.81 16.02 7.17
CA SER A 227 26.57 15.66 5.76
C SER A 227 27.38 16.48 4.76
N SER A 228 27.81 17.70 5.12
CA SER A 228 28.70 18.52 4.29
C SER A 228 30.18 18.10 4.31
N VAL A 229 30.53 17.09 5.12
CA VAL A 229 31.89 16.50 5.22
C VAL A 229 31.98 15.13 4.52
N GLY A 230 30.91 14.69 3.84
CA GLY A 230 30.91 13.48 2.99
C GLY A 230 30.84 12.15 3.76
N ALA A 231 30.53 12.19 5.06
CA ALA A 231 30.40 11.00 5.92
C ALA A 231 28.95 10.65 6.27
N VAL A 232 27.98 11.51 5.92
CA VAL A 232 26.54 11.30 6.14
C VAL A 232 25.82 11.69 4.83
N PRO A 233 24.82 10.93 4.35
CA PRO A 233 24.02 11.32 3.19
C PRO A 233 23.48 12.75 3.32
N ASP A 234 23.27 13.48 2.21
CA ASP A 234 22.74 14.86 2.19
C ASP A 234 21.25 14.84 2.59
N THR A 235 20.99 14.65 3.89
CA THR A 235 19.67 14.55 4.50
C THR A 235 19.01 15.92 4.61
N LEU A 236 17.72 15.96 4.34
CA LEU A 236 16.87 17.13 4.43
C LEU A 236 16.28 17.21 5.84
N ASN A 237 16.30 18.41 6.42
CA ASN A 237 15.77 18.65 7.78
C ASN A 237 14.24 18.53 7.86
N ASP A 238 13.55 18.54 6.71
CA ASP A 238 12.10 18.54 6.61
C ASP A 238 11.62 17.69 5.43
N ALA A 239 11.46 16.39 5.67
CA ALA A 239 10.83 15.44 4.76
C ALA A 239 9.33 15.31 5.05
N HIS A 240 8.54 15.03 4.02
CA HIS A 240 7.10 14.80 4.20
C HIS A 240 6.47 14.04 3.03
N PHE A 241 5.35 13.42 3.32
CA PHE A 241 4.43 12.84 2.37
C PHE A 241 3.01 13.36 2.62
N VAL A 242 2.33 13.78 1.56
CA VAL A 242 0.90 14.07 1.56
C VAL A 242 0.26 13.22 0.46
N GLY A 243 -0.62 12.32 0.85
CA GLY A 243 -1.41 11.49 -0.05
C GLY A 243 -2.89 11.77 0.14
N MET A 244 -3.64 12.02 -0.93
CA MET A 244 -5.11 12.10 -0.86
C MET A 244 -5.71 11.20 -1.92
N ILE A 245 -6.73 10.43 -1.56
CA ILE A 245 -7.54 9.64 -2.48
C ILE A 245 -8.99 10.02 -2.31
N ALA A 246 -9.69 10.27 -3.41
CA ALA A 246 -11.14 10.40 -3.43
C ALA A 246 -11.69 9.47 -4.50
N ARG A 247 -12.63 8.61 -4.15
CA ARG A 247 -13.31 7.71 -5.07
C ARG A 247 -14.82 7.79 -4.92
N ALA A 248 -15.51 7.65 -6.04
CA ALA A 248 -16.96 7.60 -6.10
C ALA A 248 -17.41 6.64 -7.20
N ASP A 249 -18.46 5.87 -6.95
CA ASP A 249 -19.14 5.10 -7.98
C ASP A 249 -20.64 5.06 -7.73
N TYR A 250 -21.39 4.84 -8.81
CA TYR A 250 -22.83 4.74 -8.75
C TYR A 250 -23.35 3.66 -9.69
N ALA A 251 -23.90 2.57 -9.15
CA ALA A 251 -24.45 1.49 -9.95
C ALA A 251 -25.95 1.70 -10.25
N PHE A 252 -26.35 1.63 -11.52
CA PHE A 252 -27.76 1.74 -11.88
C PHE A 252 -28.13 0.85 -13.06
N ASP A 253 -29.41 0.48 -13.11
CA ASP A 253 -29.95 -0.45 -14.09
C ASP A 253 -31.01 0.27 -14.96
N PRO A 254 -30.59 0.96 -16.04
CA PRO A 254 -31.51 1.70 -16.90
C PRO A 254 -32.67 0.87 -17.44
N ILE A 255 -32.39 -0.41 -17.73
CA ILE A 255 -33.35 -1.40 -18.23
C ILE A 255 -33.02 -2.77 -17.64
N ALA A 256 -34.00 -3.67 -17.60
CA ALA A 256 -33.80 -5.02 -17.08
C ALA A 256 -32.66 -5.76 -17.80
N GLY A 257 -31.77 -6.39 -17.03
CA GLY A 257 -30.63 -7.14 -17.55
C GLY A 257 -29.47 -6.27 -18.07
N PHE A 258 -29.49 -4.96 -17.82
CA PHE A 258 -28.44 -4.02 -18.17
C PHE A 258 -28.05 -3.16 -16.97
N SER A 259 -26.78 -3.20 -16.59
CA SER A 259 -26.22 -2.46 -15.47
C SER A 259 -25.08 -1.57 -15.96
N LEU A 260 -25.04 -0.34 -15.46
CA LEU A 260 -24.01 0.64 -15.72
C LEU A 260 -23.44 1.16 -14.40
N GLN A 261 -22.12 1.28 -14.33
CA GLN A 261 -21.44 1.80 -13.15
C GLN A 261 -20.34 2.77 -13.59
N PRO A 262 -20.64 4.08 -13.68
CA PRO A 262 -19.61 5.12 -13.69
C PRO A 262 -18.80 5.07 -12.39
N ARG A 263 -17.49 5.29 -12.53
CA ARG A 263 -16.51 5.31 -11.46
C ARG A 263 -15.59 6.49 -11.66
N VAL A 264 -15.21 7.16 -10.58
CA VAL A 264 -14.16 8.17 -10.58
C VAL A 264 -13.25 7.96 -9.39
N LYS A 265 -11.94 8.04 -9.61
CA LYS A 265 -10.93 8.01 -8.57
C LYS A 265 -9.89 9.09 -8.85
N THR A 266 -9.61 9.92 -7.87
CA THR A 266 -8.57 10.94 -7.92
C THR A 266 -7.55 10.63 -6.83
N MET A 267 -6.28 10.68 -7.20
CA MET A 267 -5.16 10.50 -6.28
C MET A 267 -4.23 11.71 -6.40
N PHE A 268 -3.89 12.31 -5.28
CA PHE A 268 -2.90 13.37 -5.20
C PHE A 268 -1.75 12.90 -4.34
N ARG A 269 -0.53 13.08 -4.84
CA ARG A 269 0.69 12.73 -4.12
C ARG A 269 1.62 13.92 -4.08
N TRP A 270 2.19 14.18 -2.91
CA TRP A 270 3.27 15.12 -2.74
C TRP A 270 4.27 14.59 -1.73
N ARG A 271 5.43 14.15 -2.24
CA ARG A 271 6.56 13.69 -1.45
C ARG A 271 7.72 14.65 -1.55
N ARG A 272 8.26 15.02 -0.41
CA ARG A 272 9.59 15.60 -0.26
C ARG A 272 10.49 14.55 0.37
N PRO A 273 11.60 14.21 -0.30
CA PRO A 273 12.44 13.10 0.13
C PRO A 273 13.23 13.43 1.40
N PHE A 274 13.73 12.39 2.07
CA PHE A 274 14.67 12.43 3.18
C PHE A 274 16.06 12.83 2.70
N GLN A 275 16.50 12.36 1.53
CA GLN A 275 17.79 12.75 0.95
C GLN A 275 17.61 13.64 -0.29
N ARG A 276 18.52 14.59 -0.49
CA ARG A 276 18.47 15.48 -1.67
C ARG A 276 18.60 14.75 -3.01
N SER A 277 19.35 13.66 -3.01
CA SER A 277 19.66 12.86 -4.20
C SER A 277 19.54 11.37 -3.86
N SER A 278 18.35 10.95 -3.43
CA SER A 278 18.05 9.52 -3.34
C SER A 278 17.71 8.94 -4.71
N ASN A 279 18.27 7.77 -5.00
CA ASN A 279 17.84 6.92 -6.11
C ASN A 279 16.83 5.86 -5.65
N LEU A 280 16.55 5.79 -4.35
CA LEU A 280 15.62 4.84 -3.78
C LEU A 280 14.21 5.20 -4.23
N PHE A 281 13.46 4.20 -4.67
CA PHE A 281 12.12 4.39 -5.22
C PHE A 281 11.17 5.03 -4.20
N TYR A 282 11.23 4.57 -2.95
CA TYR A 282 10.40 5.05 -1.83
C TYR A 282 10.74 6.49 -1.42
N ASP A 283 12.02 6.89 -1.51
CA ASP A 283 12.48 8.24 -1.20
C ASP A 283 12.63 9.14 -2.44
N ARG A 284 11.91 8.87 -3.54
CA ARG A 284 11.95 9.74 -4.71
C ARG A 284 10.99 10.92 -4.54
N LYS A 285 11.49 12.12 -4.84
CA LYS A 285 10.66 13.33 -4.90
C LYS A 285 9.52 13.18 -5.91
N ALA A 286 8.28 13.41 -5.47
CA ALA A 286 7.09 13.31 -6.31
C ALA A 286 6.12 14.46 -6.03
N LYS A 287 5.45 14.96 -7.06
CA LYS A 287 4.27 15.81 -6.88
C LYS A 287 3.36 15.65 -8.09
N ASP A 288 2.34 14.81 -7.97
CA ASP A 288 1.48 14.45 -9.07
C ASP A 288 -0.01 14.42 -8.68
N LEU A 289 -0.86 14.53 -9.69
CA LEU A 289 -2.30 14.40 -9.60
C LEU A 289 -2.78 13.43 -10.67
N THR A 290 -3.35 12.31 -10.25
CA THR A 290 -3.90 11.28 -11.12
C THR A 290 -5.41 11.28 -11.03
N ASN A 291 -6.10 11.44 -12.16
CA ASN A 291 -7.56 11.30 -12.25
C ASN A 291 -7.89 10.11 -13.13
N ILE A 292 -8.74 9.22 -12.63
CA ILE A 292 -9.17 7.99 -13.27
C ILE A 292 -10.68 8.04 -13.41
N PHE A 293 -11.16 7.98 -14.64
CA PHE A 293 -12.58 7.91 -14.97
C PHE A 293 -12.87 6.55 -15.58
N GLY A 294 -13.68 5.75 -14.89
CA GLY A 294 -14.09 4.42 -15.32
C GLY A 294 -15.57 4.37 -15.68
N LEU A 295 -15.92 3.50 -16.61
CA LEU A 295 -17.30 3.13 -16.91
C LEU A 295 -17.36 1.62 -17.12
N MET A 296 -18.12 0.95 -16.27
CA MET A 296 -18.40 -0.48 -16.39
C MET A 296 -19.81 -0.69 -16.92
N LEU A 297 -19.95 -1.60 -17.87
CA LEU A 297 -21.21 -2.01 -18.47
C LEU A 297 -21.32 -3.53 -18.34
N ARG A 298 -22.46 -3.99 -17.85
CA ARG A 298 -22.77 -5.41 -17.73
C ARG A 298 -24.15 -5.69 -18.31
N LYS A 299 -24.22 -6.62 -19.26
CA LYS A 299 -25.48 -7.02 -19.91
C LYS A 299 -25.65 -8.53 -19.88
N GLN A 300 -26.80 -8.99 -19.40
CA GLN A 300 -27.18 -10.39 -19.52
C GLN A 300 -27.63 -10.66 -20.96
N LEU A 301 -26.95 -11.55 -21.67
CA LEU A 301 -27.30 -11.89 -23.06
C LEU A 301 -28.36 -12.99 -23.08
N MET A 302 -28.04 -14.16 -22.52
CA MET A 302 -28.91 -15.34 -22.48
C MET A 302 -28.55 -16.20 -21.29
N GLY A 303 -29.55 -16.57 -20.47
CA GLY A 303 -29.35 -17.50 -19.34
C GLY A 303 -28.21 -17.05 -18.43
N LYS A 304 -27.10 -17.80 -18.46
CA LYS A 304 -25.92 -17.56 -17.61
C LYS A 304 -24.74 -16.89 -18.33
N VAL A 305 -24.98 -16.34 -19.53
CA VAL A 305 -23.98 -15.62 -20.34
C VAL A 305 -24.13 -14.11 -20.14
N TRP A 306 -23.03 -13.48 -19.77
CA TRP A 306 -22.90 -12.06 -19.53
C TRP A 306 -21.91 -11.44 -20.51
N LEU A 307 -22.25 -10.28 -21.04
CA LEU A 307 -21.33 -9.38 -21.72
C LEU A 307 -20.90 -8.31 -20.73
N GLU A 308 -19.59 -8.17 -20.55
CA GLU A 308 -18.99 -7.17 -19.68
C GLU A 308 -18.04 -6.30 -20.49
N GLN A 309 -18.16 -4.99 -20.32
CA GLN A 309 -17.32 -4.01 -21.00
C GLN A 309 -16.86 -2.97 -19.98
N GLY A 310 -15.58 -2.59 -20.08
CA GLY A 310 -14.98 -1.55 -19.27
C GLY A 310 -14.30 -0.52 -20.17
N THR A 311 -14.47 0.76 -19.86
CA THR A 311 -13.65 1.84 -20.42
C THR A 311 -13.05 2.65 -19.29
N GLU A 312 -11.76 2.95 -19.37
CA GLU A 312 -11.05 3.75 -18.37
C GLU A 312 -10.22 4.84 -19.04
N PHE A 313 -10.27 6.04 -18.48
CA PHE A 313 -9.47 7.19 -18.91
C PHE A 313 -8.65 7.67 -17.72
N VAL A 314 -7.34 7.68 -17.87
CA VAL A 314 -6.39 8.15 -16.86
C VAL A 314 -5.77 9.44 -17.33
N LEU A 315 -5.72 10.44 -16.46
CA LEU A 315 -5.01 11.70 -16.65
C LEU A 315 -4.02 11.84 -15.49
N LEU A 316 -2.74 11.68 -15.77
CA LEU A 316 -1.67 11.94 -14.80
C LEU A 316 -0.99 13.26 -15.16
N ASN A 317 -0.99 14.17 -14.20
CA ASN A 317 -0.26 15.43 -14.28
C ASN A 317 0.89 15.40 -13.26
N ASP A 318 2.13 15.38 -13.75
CA ASP A 318 3.31 15.58 -12.94
C ASP A 318 3.55 17.09 -12.77
N ILE A 319 3.28 17.60 -11.58
CA ILE A 319 3.32 19.04 -11.28
C ILE A 319 4.77 19.54 -11.19
N ARG A 320 5.75 18.65 -10.99
CA ARG A 320 7.16 19.02 -10.78
C ARG A 320 8.14 18.45 -11.81
N GLY A 321 7.76 17.40 -12.51
CA GLY A 321 8.54 16.84 -13.61
C GLY A 321 7.86 17.08 -14.94
N ASP A 322 8.20 16.23 -15.90
CA ASP A 322 7.70 16.32 -17.27
C ASP A 322 6.96 15.05 -17.72
N ASP A 323 6.69 14.11 -16.82
CA ASP A 323 6.15 12.78 -17.13
C ASP A 323 4.61 12.73 -17.23
N ASP A 324 3.99 13.83 -17.68
CA ASP A 324 2.55 13.90 -17.92
C ASP A 324 2.12 12.85 -18.96
N TYR A 325 1.02 12.16 -18.68
CA TYR A 325 0.41 11.28 -19.67
C TYR A 325 -1.11 11.21 -19.53
N HIS A 326 -1.75 10.87 -20.64
CA HIS A 326 -3.12 10.37 -20.61
C HIS A 326 -3.19 8.97 -21.20
N GLU A 327 -3.97 8.11 -20.57
CA GLU A 327 -4.20 6.73 -20.99
C GLU A 327 -5.68 6.50 -21.25
N SER A 328 -5.99 5.80 -22.33
CA SER A 328 -7.33 5.31 -22.62
C SER A 328 -7.28 3.79 -22.71
N ILE A 329 -8.10 3.10 -21.93
CA ILE A 329 -8.21 1.65 -21.90
C ILE A 329 -9.65 1.27 -22.26
N VAL A 330 -9.78 0.28 -23.14
CA VAL A 330 -11.06 -0.34 -23.47
C VAL A 330 -10.91 -1.84 -23.33
N SER A 331 -11.83 -2.47 -22.60
CA SER A 331 -11.89 -3.92 -22.47
C SER A 331 -13.31 -4.43 -22.70
N ALA A 332 -13.41 -5.62 -23.27
CA ALA A 332 -14.67 -6.35 -23.40
C ALA A 332 -14.42 -7.84 -23.16
N GLN A 333 -15.34 -8.48 -22.47
CA GLN A 333 -15.32 -9.90 -22.21
C GLN A 333 -16.72 -10.52 -22.22
N ILE A 334 -16.77 -11.81 -22.53
CA ILE A 334 -17.94 -12.65 -22.34
C ILE A 334 -17.64 -13.54 -21.14
N ALA A 335 -18.51 -13.46 -20.14
CA ALA A 335 -18.46 -14.27 -18.93
C ALA A 335 -19.59 -15.29 -18.92
N MET A 336 -19.26 -16.57 -18.79
CA MET A 336 -20.21 -17.67 -18.68
C MET A 336 -20.05 -18.29 -17.32
N ARG A 337 -21.12 -18.38 -16.53
CA ARG A 337 -21.10 -19.08 -15.24
C ARG A 337 -22.07 -20.24 -15.28
N GLU A 338 -21.64 -21.47 -15.04
CA GLU A 338 -22.52 -22.65 -15.08
C GLU A 338 -22.21 -23.63 -13.96
N GLN A 339 -23.18 -24.46 -13.61
CA GLN A 339 -22.98 -25.60 -12.72
C GLN A 339 -23.01 -26.85 -13.59
N TYR A 340 -21.94 -27.63 -13.59
CA TYR A 340 -21.82 -28.85 -14.38
C TYR A 340 -21.23 -29.98 -13.54
N LEU A 341 -21.96 -31.09 -13.42
CA LEU A 341 -21.53 -32.30 -12.68
C LEU A 341 -21.07 -32.04 -11.22
N GLY A 342 -21.70 -31.09 -10.52
CA GLY A 342 -21.34 -30.73 -9.13
C GLY A 342 -20.21 -29.70 -9.00
N TYR A 343 -19.72 -29.16 -10.12
CA TYR A 343 -18.74 -28.08 -10.15
C TYR A 343 -19.40 -26.76 -10.57
N ALA A 344 -19.06 -25.67 -9.90
CA ALA A 344 -19.30 -24.31 -10.37
C ALA A 344 -18.15 -23.91 -11.32
N MET A 345 -18.47 -23.74 -12.60
CA MET A 345 -17.54 -23.29 -13.62
C MET A 345 -17.80 -21.83 -14.00
N ALA A 346 -16.74 -21.03 -14.11
CA ALA A 346 -16.78 -19.68 -14.67
C ALA A 346 -15.72 -19.53 -15.77
N ILE A 347 -16.15 -19.21 -16.98
CA ILE A 347 -15.27 -18.98 -18.14
C ILE A 347 -15.40 -17.51 -18.55
N ASN A 348 -14.27 -16.81 -18.61
CA ASN A 348 -14.17 -15.45 -19.10
C ASN A 348 -13.27 -15.42 -20.34
N ILE A 349 -13.77 -14.91 -21.46
CA ILE A 349 -13.00 -14.73 -22.69
C ILE A 349 -13.10 -13.27 -23.09
N GLY A 350 -11.97 -12.60 -23.25
CA GLY A 350 -11.98 -11.18 -23.49
C GLY A 350 -10.71 -10.62 -24.11
N GLY A 351 -10.74 -9.31 -24.32
CA GLY A 351 -9.62 -8.53 -24.77
C GLY A 351 -9.60 -7.16 -24.12
N ARG A 352 -8.41 -6.59 -24.04
CA ARG A 352 -8.13 -5.23 -23.59
C ARG A 352 -7.24 -4.57 -24.63
N TRP A 353 -7.53 -3.32 -24.91
CA TRP A 353 -6.69 -2.44 -25.69
C TRP A 353 -6.41 -1.18 -24.88
N ASN A 354 -5.17 -0.73 -24.88
CA ASN A 354 -4.78 0.50 -24.21
C ASN A 354 -3.94 1.38 -25.13
N ARG A 355 -4.09 2.69 -24.96
CA ARG A 355 -3.31 3.72 -25.63
C ARG A 355 -2.89 4.76 -24.62
N GLN A 356 -1.59 4.88 -24.40
CA GLN A 356 -0.98 5.86 -23.52
C GLN A 356 -0.25 6.89 -24.38
N VAL A 357 -0.54 8.17 -24.15
CA VAL A 357 0.08 9.28 -24.86
C VAL A 357 0.90 10.07 -23.83
N LEU A 358 2.22 10.02 -24.00
CA LEU A 358 3.18 10.83 -23.27
C LEU A 358 3.60 12.03 -24.15
N LYS A 359 4.35 12.98 -23.60
CA LYS A 359 4.83 14.16 -24.34
C LYS A 359 5.54 13.81 -25.67
N ASP A 360 6.46 12.85 -25.64
CA ASP A 360 7.31 12.54 -26.80
C ASP A 360 6.93 11.25 -27.55
N ARG A 361 6.01 10.45 -27.01
CA ARG A 361 5.68 9.14 -27.57
C ARG A 361 4.26 8.71 -27.27
N THR A 362 3.69 7.95 -28.19
CA THR A 362 2.46 7.20 -27.96
C THR A 362 2.78 5.73 -27.88
N LEU A 363 2.37 5.09 -26.79
CA LEU A 363 2.43 3.64 -26.59
C LEU A 363 1.04 3.07 -26.79
N SER A 364 0.93 1.93 -27.44
CA SER A 364 -0.35 1.24 -27.60
C SER A 364 -0.12 -0.25 -27.47
N GLY A 365 -1.04 -0.91 -26.76
CA GLY A 365 -0.97 -2.32 -26.46
C GLY A 365 -2.33 -2.97 -26.63
N GLY A 366 -2.31 -4.26 -26.94
CA GLY A 366 -3.49 -5.10 -26.98
C GLY A 366 -3.18 -6.42 -26.29
N GLN A 367 -4.11 -6.91 -25.49
CA GLN A 367 -3.99 -8.19 -24.81
C GLN A 367 -5.32 -8.92 -24.93
N THR A 368 -5.28 -10.21 -25.27
CA THR A 368 -6.42 -11.11 -25.20
C THR A 368 -6.20 -12.08 -24.05
N PHE A 369 -7.27 -12.47 -23.38
CA PHE A 369 -7.18 -13.37 -22.24
C PHE A 369 -8.34 -14.35 -22.21
N ILE A 370 -8.08 -15.50 -21.61
CA ILE A 370 -9.06 -16.54 -21.33
C ILE A 370 -8.78 -17.00 -19.91
N THR A 371 -9.80 -16.95 -19.06
CA THR A 371 -9.72 -17.41 -17.67
C THR A 371 -10.81 -18.44 -17.43
N VAL A 372 -10.44 -19.56 -16.83
CA VAL A 372 -11.36 -20.65 -16.48
C VAL A 372 -11.20 -20.95 -15.00
N PHE A 373 -12.27 -20.76 -14.25
CA PHE A 373 -12.38 -21.18 -12.86
C PHE A 373 -13.29 -22.39 -12.78
N ALA A 374 -12.88 -23.41 -12.01
CA ALA A 374 -13.70 -24.55 -11.68
C ALA A 374 -13.52 -24.84 -10.18
N GLY A 375 -14.61 -24.76 -9.42
CA GLY A 375 -14.64 -25.06 -7.99
C GLY A 375 -15.72 -26.11 -7.68
N LEU A 376 -15.52 -26.86 -6.60
CA LEU A 376 -16.57 -27.68 -6.01
C LEU A 376 -17.52 -26.75 -5.24
N ASP A 377 -18.83 -26.97 -5.38
CA ASP A 377 -19.85 -26.25 -4.59
C ASP A 377 -19.84 -26.68 -3.10
#